data_AF-A0A2V7D5R7-F1
#
_entry.id   AF-A0A2V7D5R7-F1
#
_cell.length_a   1.000
_cell.length_b   1.000
_cell.length_c   1.000
_cell.angle_alpha   90.00
_cell.angle_beta   90.00
_cell.angle_gamma   90.00
#
_symmetry.space_group_name_H-M   'P 1'
#
loop_
_entity.id
_entity.type
_entity.pdbx_description
1 polymer ?
#
loop_
_entity_poly.entity_id
_entity_poly.type
_entity_poly.pdbx_seq_one_letter_code
_entity_poly.pdbx_strand_id
1 'polypeptide(L)'
;MKIARVEPFHVEWGAGRNRSAWVRIWTGDGAYGLGEASPMVHGSASLEIIEEPVQHYHVESFAKVAAALDIAVSAGEQEYTLQGIKRLIEAGVDIVQPDIVKTGGFTGLGDMAALARAYGVDFVPHQTQPSIGHTANLHFVASLTHSHHPAEYNGPYQVQDVVFRTPVRLVKGKFVLSDAPGLGLELDEAELTKRTIPWTSSAPGAR
;
A
#
# COMPACT_ATOMS: atom_id res chain seq x y z
N MET A 1 18.07 -17.73 11.63
CA MET A 1 18.33 -16.29 11.89
C MET A 1 17.51 -15.93 13.12
N LYS A 2 18.13 -15.45 14.20
CA LYS A 2 17.43 -15.04 15.43
C LYS A 2 17.42 -13.53 15.48
N ILE A 3 16.26 -12.88 15.63
CA ILE A 3 16.23 -11.44 15.87
C ILE A 3 16.79 -11.16 17.26
N ALA A 4 17.75 -10.24 17.34
CA ALA A 4 18.44 -9.84 18.56
C ALA A 4 17.89 -8.52 19.13
N ARG A 5 17.41 -7.61 18.27
CA ARG A 5 16.90 -6.30 18.68
C ARG A 5 15.93 -5.73 17.64
N VAL A 6 14.85 -5.10 18.08
CA VAL A 6 14.03 -4.21 17.26
C VAL A 6 14.05 -2.83 17.90
N GLU A 7 14.39 -1.80 17.13
CA GLU A 7 14.51 -0.42 17.60
C GLU A 7 13.59 0.48 16.76
N PRO A 8 12.49 1.00 17.33
CA PRO A 8 11.72 2.04 16.67
C PRO A 8 12.49 3.36 16.72
N PHE A 9 12.46 4.11 15.62
CA PHE A 9 13.01 5.46 15.54
C PHE A 9 12.14 6.33 14.63
N HIS A 10 12.22 7.64 14.81
CA HIS A 10 11.54 8.59 13.93
C HIS A 10 12.56 9.20 12.96
N VAL A 11 12.15 9.36 11.71
CA VAL A 11 12.84 10.19 10.73
C VAL A 11 12.07 11.49 10.60
N GLU A 12 12.77 12.61 10.82
CA GLU A 12 12.21 13.94 10.57
C GLU A 12 12.46 14.33 9.11
N TRP A 13 11.38 14.64 8.38
CA TRP A 13 11.44 15.05 6.98
C TRP A 13 11.24 16.57 6.89
N GLY A 14 12.33 17.30 6.64
CA GLY A 14 12.32 18.74 6.44
C GLY A 14 11.98 19.56 7.70
N ALA A 15 11.81 20.87 7.52
CA ALA A 15 11.48 21.79 8.61
C ALA A 15 9.97 21.77 8.92
N GLY A 16 9.49 20.74 9.65
CA GLY A 16 8.06 20.62 9.97
C GLY A 16 7.72 19.47 10.93
N ARG A 17 6.41 19.19 11.08
CA ARG A 17 5.87 18.07 11.88
C ARG A 17 5.83 16.73 11.14
N ASN A 18 6.40 16.65 9.93
CA ASN A 18 6.41 15.43 9.15
C ASN A 18 7.43 14.46 9.75
N ARG A 19 6.93 13.49 10.50
CA ARG A 19 7.70 12.42 11.12
C ARG A 19 7.19 11.09 10.60
N SER A 20 8.07 10.28 10.03
CA SER A 20 7.76 8.87 9.77
C SER A 20 8.37 8.03 10.88
N ALA A 21 7.64 7.02 11.33
CA ALA A 21 8.15 6.02 12.23
C ALA A 21 8.71 4.86 11.41
N TRP A 22 9.90 4.43 11.79
CA TRP A 22 10.61 3.32 11.18
C TRP A 22 11.05 2.38 12.29
N VAL A 23 11.25 1.12 11.93
CA VAL A 23 11.88 0.13 12.80
C VAL A 23 13.20 -0.31 12.20
N ARG A 24 14.21 -0.45 13.04
CA ARG A 24 15.46 -1.13 12.70
C ARG A 24 15.47 -2.49 13.37
N ILE A 25 15.57 -3.55 12.58
CA ILE A 25 15.60 -4.93 13.07
C ILE A 25 17.04 -5.43 12.98
N TRP A 26 17.60 -5.94 14.07
CA TRP A 26 18.94 -6.55 14.11
C TRP A 26 18.83 -8.04 14.32
N THR A 27 19.60 -8.79 13.55
CA THR A 27 19.72 -10.24 13.69
C THR A 27 20.97 -10.58 14.51
N GLY A 28 20.98 -11.76 15.13
CA GLY A 28 22.09 -12.24 15.97
C GLY A 28 23.40 -12.49 15.20
N ASP A 29 23.34 -12.54 13.86
CA ASP A 29 24.49 -12.62 12.96
C ASP A 29 24.90 -11.25 12.38
N GLY A 30 24.31 -10.15 12.86
CA GLY A 30 24.73 -8.78 12.54
C GLY A 30 24.12 -8.17 11.28
N ALA A 31 23.21 -8.88 10.59
CA ALA A 31 22.40 -8.28 9.54
C ALA A 31 21.33 -7.36 10.15
N TYR A 32 20.89 -6.34 9.39
CA TYR A 32 19.79 -5.48 9.81
C TYR A 32 18.83 -5.14 8.67
N GLY A 33 17.56 -4.95 9.03
CA GLY A 33 16.48 -4.49 8.15
C GLY A 33 15.90 -3.15 8.63
N LEU A 34 15.21 -2.45 7.74
CA LEU A 34 14.44 -1.23 8.01
C LEU A 34 13.02 -1.45 7.49
N GLY A 35 12.01 -1.19 8.32
CA GLY A 35 10.60 -1.26 7.89
C GLY A 35 9.83 -0.01 8.31
N GLU A 36 8.76 0.30 7.60
CA GLU A 36 7.85 1.37 7.99
C GLU A 36 6.91 0.88 9.11
N ALA A 37 6.61 1.79 10.04
CA ALA A 37 5.64 1.58 11.09
C ALA A 37 4.27 2.13 10.66
N SER A 38 3.35 1.24 10.29
CA SER A 38 2.02 1.60 9.78
C SER A 38 0.91 0.70 10.34
N PRO A 39 -0.32 1.19 10.56
CA PRO A 39 -0.68 2.58 10.81
C PRO A 39 -0.23 3.04 12.21
N MET A 40 0.20 4.30 12.35
CA MET A 40 0.48 4.91 13.65
C MET A 40 -0.80 5.49 14.27
N VAL A 41 -1.53 4.69 15.05
CA VAL A 41 -2.67 5.19 15.84
C VAL A 41 -2.15 5.67 17.21
N HIS A 42 -2.31 6.94 17.57
CA HIS A 42 -1.99 7.47 18.92
C HIS A 42 -0.51 7.49 19.41
N GLY A 43 0.47 7.28 18.52
CA GLY A 43 1.90 7.42 18.85
C GLY A 43 2.61 6.09 19.15
N SER A 44 3.90 6.16 19.52
CA SER A 44 4.89 5.06 19.61
C SER A 44 4.46 3.75 20.30
N ALA A 45 3.32 3.69 20.99
CA ALA A 45 2.83 2.51 21.71
C ALA A 45 1.87 1.61 20.88
N SER A 46 1.61 1.95 19.61
CA SER A 46 0.64 1.27 18.75
C SER A 46 1.24 0.85 17.41
N LEU A 47 2.49 0.39 17.42
CA LEU A 47 3.07 -0.27 16.24
C LEU A 47 2.33 -1.59 16.02
N GLU A 48 1.49 -1.66 14.99
CA GLU A 48 0.67 -2.84 14.67
C GLU A 48 1.25 -3.68 13.53
N ILE A 49 1.97 -3.04 12.59
CA ILE A 49 2.56 -3.70 11.43
C ILE A 49 3.99 -3.17 11.20
N ILE A 50 4.86 -4.06 10.73
CA ILE A 50 6.14 -3.71 10.13
C ILE A 50 6.06 -3.99 8.63
N GLU A 51 6.09 -2.93 7.84
CA GLU A 51 5.95 -2.99 6.38
C GLU A 51 7.31 -3.01 5.68
N GLU A 52 7.47 -3.92 4.72
CA GLU A 52 8.66 -4.08 3.87
C GLU A 52 10.01 -4.07 4.64
N PRO A 53 10.19 -4.89 5.71
CA PRO A 53 11.37 -4.82 6.60
C PRO A 53 12.72 -5.18 5.95
N VAL A 54 12.68 -5.82 4.79
CA VAL A 54 13.84 -6.32 4.04
C VAL A 54 13.63 -6.04 2.56
N GLN A 55 14.67 -6.22 1.75
CA GLN A 55 14.56 -6.02 0.30
C GLN A 55 13.52 -6.98 -0.29
N HIS A 56 12.56 -6.43 -1.05
CA HIS A 56 11.41 -7.17 -1.63
C HIS A 56 11.82 -8.43 -2.40
N TYR A 57 12.98 -8.41 -3.08
CA TYR A 57 13.50 -9.55 -3.84
C TYR A 57 14.06 -10.70 -2.96
N HIS A 58 14.06 -10.57 -1.64
CA HIS A 58 14.47 -11.60 -0.68
C HIS A 58 13.27 -12.20 0.06
N VAL A 59 12.38 -12.90 -0.66
CA VAL A 59 11.16 -13.53 -0.12
C VAL A 59 11.44 -14.41 1.11
N GLU A 60 12.52 -15.20 1.11
CA GLU A 60 12.88 -16.06 2.25
C GLU A 60 13.35 -15.28 3.47
N SER A 61 13.73 -14.01 3.30
CA SER A 61 14.08 -13.13 4.42
C SER A 61 12.85 -12.58 5.11
N PHE A 62 11.74 -12.33 4.39
CA PHE A 62 10.47 -12.00 5.01
C PHE A 62 10.01 -13.12 5.95
N ALA A 63 10.10 -14.38 5.51
CA ALA A 63 9.80 -15.55 6.33
C ALA A 63 10.56 -15.56 7.67
N LYS A 64 11.87 -15.29 7.60
CA LYS A 64 12.75 -15.26 8.78
C LYS A 64 12.41 -14.10 9.73
N VAL A 65 11.99 -12.97 9.18
CA VAL A 65 11.61 -11.79 9.97
C VAL A 65 10.25 -12.01 10.62
N ALA A 66 9.24 -12.43 9.85
CA ALA A 66 7.90 -12.75 10.36
C ALA A 66 7.96 -13.81 11.48
N ALA A 67 8.68 -14.92 11.26
CA ALA A 67 8.81 -15.98 12.26
C ALA A 67 9.59 -15.58 13.54
N ALA A 68 10.30 -14.46 13.53
CA ALA A 68 11.11 -14.00 14.66
C ALA A 68 10.50 -12.80 15.39
N LEU A 69 9.34 -12.34 14.95
CA LEU A 69 8.59 -11.22 15.53
C LEU A 69 7.22 -11.70 15.99
N ASP A 70 6.71 -11.08 17.07
CA ASP A 70 5.31 -11.25 17.48
C ASP A 70 4.38 -10.23 16.79
N ILE A 71 4.96 -9.23 16.12
CA ILE A 71 4.24 -8.19 15.38
C ILE A 71 4.10 -8.61 13.90
N ALA A 72 2.96 -8.27 13.30
CA ALA A 72 2.67 -8.59 11.91
C ALA A 72 3.70 -7.98 10.96
N VAL A 73 4.17 -8.79 10.02
CA VAL A 73 5.01 -8.35 8.91
C VAL A 73 4.16 -8.29 7.64
N SER A 74 4.22 -7.15 6.96
CA SER A 74 3.51 -6.93 5.70
C SER A 74 4.46 -6.71 4.54
N ALA A 75 4.02 -7.11 3.35
CA ALA A 75 4.77 -6.95 2.11
C ALA A 75 3.84 -7.01 0.89
N GLY A 76 4.35 -6.62 -0.28
CA GLY A 76 3.70 -6.90 -1.57
C GLY A 76 3.41 -5.68 -2.42
N GLU A 77 3.72 -4.47 -1.97
CA GLU A 77 3.63 -3.26 -2.80
C GLU A 77 4.56 -3.32 -4.04
N GLN A 78 5.60 -4.14 -3.97
CA GLN A 78 6.58 -4.40 -5.03
C GLN A 78 6.44 -5.79 -5.66
N GLU A 79 5.32 -6.49 -5.44
CA GLU A 79 5.01 -7.76 -6.11
C GLU A 79 3.94 -7.59 -7.18
N TYR A 80 4.24 -8.07 -8.40
CA TYR A 80 3.47 -7.69 -9.59
C TYR A 80 2.59 -8.79 -10.21
N THR A 81 2.53 -9.96 -9.58
CA THR A 81 1.85 -11.13 -10.13
C THR A 81 1.15 -11.92 -9.03
N LEU A 82 0.10 -12.66 -9.40
CA LEU A 82 -0.60 -13.55 -8.47
C LEU A 82 0.35 -14.60 -7.88
N GLN A 83 1.28 -15.09 -8.70
CA GLN A 83 2.30 -16.06 -8.26
C GLN A 83 3.32 -15.41 -7.32
N GLY A 84 3.63 -14.13 -7.50
CA GLY A 84 4.46 -13.34 -6.57
C GLY A 84 3.82 -13.24 -5.19
N ILE A 85 2.55 -12.81 -5.14
CA ILE A 85 1.77 -12.75 -3.90
C ILE A 85 1.65 -14.13 -3.24
N LYS A 86 1.41 -15.19 -4.03
CA LYS A 86 1.41 -16.57 -3.51
C LYS A 86 2.72 -16.93 -2.80
N ARG A 87 3.87 -16.57 -3.39
CA ARG A 87 5.18 -16.84 -2.78
C ARG A 87 5.38 -16.10 -1.46
N LEU A 88 4.92 -14.85 -1.37
CA LEU A 88 4.96 -14.09 -0.10
C LEU A 88 4.11 -14.75 0.99
N ILE A 89 2.88 -15.13 0.64
CA ILE A 89 1.96 -15.83 1.55
C ILE A 89 2.59 -17.14 2.04
N GLU A 90 3.13 -17.96 1.13
CA GLU A 90 3.76 -19.24 1.47
C GLU A 90 5.08 -19.08 2.24
N ALA A 91 5.73 -17.93 2.12
CA ALA A 91 6.90 -17.58 2.93
C ALA A 91 6.51 -17.22 4.38
N GLY A 92 5.23 -16.94 4.66
CA GLY A 92 4.76 -16.60 6.01
C GLY A 92 4.67 -15.11 6.27
N VAL A 93 4.45 -14.28 5.25
CA VAL A 93 4.02 -12.89 5.42
C VAL A 93 2.59 -12.87 5.98
N ASP A 94 2.36 -12.05 7.01
CA ASP A 94 1.07 -11.99 7.73
C ASP A 94 0.01 -11.18 6.98
N ILE A 95 0.45 -10.19 6.20
CA ILE A 95 -0.42 -9.25 5.48
C ILE A 95 0.15 -8.97 4.09
N VAL A 96 -0.65 -9.17 3.04
CA VAL A 96 -0.24 -8.82 1.66
C VAL A 96 -0.84 -7.50 1.20
N GLN A 97 -0.02 -6.70 0.49
CA GLN A 97 -0.34 -5.32 0.14
C GLN A 97 -0.16 -4.97 -1.35
N PRO A 98 -0.70 -5.75 -2.31
CA PRO A 98 -0.60 -5.39 -3.73
C PRO A 98 -1.32 -4.07 -4.03
N ASP A 99 -0.78 -3.31 -4.99
CA ASP A 99 -1.34 -2.01 -5.40
C ASP A 99 -2.14 -2.14 -6.71
N ILE A 100 -3.37 -1.64 -6.69
CA ILE A 100 -4.33 -1.69 -7.81
C ILE A 100 -3.82 -1.01 -9.09
N VAL A 101 -2.98 0.02 -8.99
CA VAL A 101 -2.41 0.72 -10.16
C VAL A 101 -1.06 0.16 -10.57
N LYS A 102 -0.41 -0.66 -9.74
CA LYS A 102 0.83 -1.36 -10.11
C LYS A 102 0.54 -2.72 -10.72
N THR A 103 -0.57 -3.37 -10.35
CA THR A 103 -0.76 -4.79 -10.63
C THR A 103 -2.22 -5.16 -10.81
N GLY A 104 -2.53 -5.76 -11.95
CA GLY A 104 -3.79 -6.49 -12.18
C GLY A 104 -5.07 -5.67 -12.27
N GLY A 105 -5.12 -4.44 -11.74
CA GLY A 105 -6.35 -3.69 -11.56
C GLY A 105 -7.35 -4.44 -10.68
N PHE A 106 -8.63 -4.11 -10.80
CA PHE A 106 -9.70 -4.76 -10.03
C PHE A 106 -9.69 -6.29 -10.15
N THR A 107 -9.53 -6.80 -11.36
CA THR A 107 -9.59 -8.24 -11.63
C THR A 107 -8.45 -8.98 -10.96
N GLY A 108 -7.20 -8.53 -11.18
CA GLY A 108 -6.04 -9.20 -10.60
C GLY A 108 -5.98 -9.08 -9.08
N LEU A 109 -6.35 -7.92 -8.51
CA LEU A 109 -6.48 -7.80 -7.05
C LEU A 109 -7.59 -8.71 -6.50
N GLY A 110 -8.69 -8.90 -7.24
CA GLY A 110 -9.74 -9.84 -6.87
C GLY A 110 -9.22 -11.28 -6.74
N ASP A 111 -8.42 -11.72 -7.71
CA ASP A 111 -7.77 -13.04 -7.65
C ASP A 111 -6.79 -13.15 -6.47
N MET A 112 -6.01 -12.11 -6.21
CA MET A 112 -5.07 -12.07 -5.09
C MET A 112 -5.77 -12.03 -3.72
N ALA A 113 -6.88 -11.31 -3.60
CA ALA A 113 -7.69 -11.28 -2.38
C ALA A 113 -8.38 -12.61 -2.13
N ALA A 114 -8.85 -13.30 -3.18
CA ALA A 114 -9.37 -14.66 -3.07
C ALA A 114 -8.29 -15.63 -2.57
N LEU A 115 -7.06 -15.51 -3.07
CA LEU A 115 -5.91 -16.28 -2.61
C LEU A 115 -5.57 -16.00 -1.14
N ALA A 116 -5.44 -14.73 -0.74
CA ALA A 116 -5.16 -14.35 0.64
C ALA A 116 -6.22 -14.90 1.60
N ARG A 117 -7.51 -14.79 1.24
CA ARG A 117 -8.62 -15.39 1.99
C ARG A 117 -8.51 -16.90 2.12
N ALA A 118 -8.08 -17.61 1.07
CA ALA A 118 -7.93 -19.06 1.10
C ALA A 118 -6.82 -19.52 2.06
N TYR A 119 -5.80 -18.68 2.28
CA TYR A 119 -4.71 -18.94 3.22
C TYR A 119 -4.93 -18.32 4.60
N GLY A 120 -5.98 -17.52 4.79
CA GLY A 120 -6.24 -16.81 6.05
C GLY A 120 -5.27 -15.66 6.32
N VAL A 121 -4.72 -15.06 5.26
CA VAL A 121 -3.81 -13.90 5.31
C VAL A 121 -4.60 -12.62 5.07
N ASP A 122 -4.27 -11.54 5.79
CA ASP A 122 -4.93 -10.25 5.61
C ASP A 122 -4.54 -9.60 4.28
N PHE A 123 -5.49 -8.89 3.68
CA PHE A 123 -5.32 -8.22 2.39
C PHE A 123 -5.52 -6.72 2.55
N VAL A 124 -4.43 -5.96 2.49
CA VAL A 124 -4.42 -4.51 2.79
C VAL A 124 -3.70 -3.78 1.65
N PRO A 125 -4.42 -3.37 0.58
CA PRO A 125 -3.76 -2.81 -0.60
C PRO A 125 -2.93 -1.57 -0.30
N HIS A 126 -1.69 -1.53 -0.78
CA HIS A 126 -0.92 -0.29 -0.90
C HIS A 126 -1.58 0.61 -1.96
N GLN A 127 -1.70 1.90 -1.67
CA GLN A 127 -2.17 2.88 -2.63
C GLN A 127 -1.78 4.32 -2.25
N THR A 128 -0.99 4.95 -3.13
CA THR A 128 -0.49 6.32 -2.90
C THR A 128 -1.00 7.37 -3.89
N GLN A 129 -1.69 6.98 -4.98
CA GLN A 129 -2.15 7.92 -6.01
C GLN A 129 -3.44 8.63 -5.59
N PRO A 130 -3.50 9.96 -5.49
CA PRO A 130 -4.57 10.70 -4.82
C PRO A 130 -5.97 10.69 -5.47
N SER A 131 -6.08 10.29 -6.73
CA SER A 131 -7.30 10.49 -7.52
C SER A 131 -7.88 9.19 -8.06
N ILE A 132 -7.57 8.83 -9.32
CA ILE A 132 -8.12 7.64 -9.98
C ILE A 132 -7.75 6.38 -9.21
N GLY A 133 -6.46 6.20 -8.90
CA GLY A 133 -5.97 5.03 -8.19
C GLY A 133 -6.56 4.91 -6.78
N HIS A 134 -6.63 6.02 -6.02
CA HIS A 134 -7.22 6.01 -4.69
C HIS A 134 -8.70 5.65 -4.75
N THR A 135 -9.46 6.27 -5.66
CA THR A 135 -10.88 5.98 -5.82
C THR A 135 -11.11 4.53 -6.22
N ALA A 136 -10.30 4.00 -7.15
CA ALA A 136 -10.36 2.60 -7.54
C ALA A 136 -10.06 1.66 -6.37
N ASN A 137 -9.04 1.97 -5.57
CA ASN A 137 -8.71 1.19 -4.38
C ASN A 137 -9.81 1.24 -3.32
N LEU A 138 -10.44 2.40 -3.10
CA LEU A 138 -11.55 2.52 -2.17
C LEU A 138 -12.76 1.68 -2.60
N HIS A 139 -13.11 1.66 -3.89
CA HIS A 139 -14.13 0.75 -4.43
C HIS A 139 -13.77 -0.71 -4.18
N PHE A 140 -12.50 -1.08 -4.38
CA PHE A 140 -12.03 -2.44 -4.12
C PHE A 140 -12.12 -2.79 -2.63
N VAL A 141 -11.58 -1.95 -1.74
CA VAL A 141 -11.60 -2.14 -0.29
C VAL A 141 -13.03 -2.21 0.25
N ALA A 142 -13.96 -1.39 -0.27
CA ALA A 142 -15.37 -1.43 0.10
C ALA A 142 -16.06 -2.76 -0.26
N SER A 143 -15.49 -3.54 -1.19
CA SER A 143 -16.00 -4.86 -1.58
C SER A 143 -15.43 -6.02 -0.74
N LEU A 144 -14.35 -5.77 0.02
CA LEU A 144 -13.72 -6.80 0.85
C LEU A 144 -14.59 -7.13 2.07
N THR A 145 -14.91 -8.41 2.25
CA THR A 145 -15.70 -8.86 3.41
C THR A 145 -14.92 -8.77 4.71
N HIS A 146 -13.60 -8.97 4.67
CA HIS A 146 -12.69 -8.89 5.81
C HIS A 146 -11.67 -7.78 5.59
N SER A 147 -12.09 -6.53 5.80
CA SER A 147 -11.20 -5.36 5.79
C SER A 147 -10.89 -4.98 7.23
N HIS A 148 -9.79 -5.53 7.77
CA HIS A 148 -9.37 -5.32 9.16
C HIS A 148 -8.58 -4.02 9.36
N HIS A 149 -8.03 -3.46 8.28
CA HIS A 149 -7.20 -2.25 8.31
C HIS A 149 -7.82 -1.14 7.46
N PRO A 150 -7.61 0.14 7.83
CA PRO A 150 -8.09 1.27 7.05
C PRO A 150 -7.41 1.34 5.68
N ALA A 151 -8.07 1.96 4.70
CA ALA A 151 -7.46 2.28 3.42
C ALA A 151 -6.33 3.29 3.61
N GLU A 152 -5.21 3.07 2.91
CA GLU A 152 -4.08 3.99 2.91
C GLU A 152 -4.49 5.39 2.42
N TYR A 153 -3.95 6.42 3.08
CA TYR A 153 -4.14 7.81 2.69
C TYR A 153 -2.86 8.60 2.83
N ASN A 154 -2.20 8.88 1.71
CA ASN A 154 -0.96 9.64 1.67
C ASN A 154 -1.17 11.18 1.68
N GLY A 155 -2.28 11.63 2.27
CA GLY A 155 -2.58 13.06 2.49
C GLY A 155 -3.19 13.80 1.28
N PRO A 156 -3.50 15.10 1.45
CA PRO A 156 -4.07 15.92 0.39
C PRO A 156 -3.01 16.34 -0.62
N TYR A 157 -3.06 15.77 -1.83
CA TYR A 157 -2.23 16.22 -2.94
C TYR A 157 -2.91 17.36 -3.69
N GLN A 158 -2.50 18.59 -3.39
CA GLN A 158 -3.09 19.82 -3.95
C GLN A 158 -3.01 19.97 -5.48
N VAL A 159 -2.31 19.08 -6.18
CA VAL A 159 -1.97 19.26 -7.61
C VAL A 159 -2.65 18.24 -8.52
N GLN A 160 -3.03 17.07 -8.02
CA GLN A 160 -3.49 15.96 -8.88
C GLN A 160 -5.00 15.70 -8.78
N ASP A 161 -5.66 16.13 -7.71
CA ASP A 161 -7.11 16.04 -7.57
C ASP A 161 -7.85 17.17 -8.28
N VAL A 162 -7.16 18.27 -8.60
CA VAL A 162 -7.71 19.46 -9.29
C VAL A 162 -8.25 19.19 -10.69
N VAL A 163 -7.85 18.07 -11.31
CA VAL A 163 -8.40 17.65 -12.61
C VAL A 163 -9.76 16.96 -12.47
N PHE A 164 -10.25 16.76 -11.24
CA PHE A 164 -11.57 16.20 -10.97
C PHE A 164 -12.44 17.22 -10.25
N ARG A 165 -13.72 17.27 -10.63
CA ARG A 165 -14.76 18.07 -9.97
C ARG A 165 -15.31 17.39 -8.72
N THR A 166 -15.30 16.05 -8.72
CA THR A 166 -15.79 15.22 -7.62
C THR A 166 -14.70 14.32 -7.02
N PRO A 167 -13.52 14.84 -6.65
CA PRO A 167 -12.48 14.02 -6.03
C PRO A 167 -12.96 13.51 -4.67
N VAL A 168 -12.56 12.28 -4.32
CA VAL A 168 -12.90 11.70 -3.02
C VAL A 168 -12.24 12.50 -1.89
N ARG A 169 -12.99 12.74 -0.81
CA ARG A 169 -12.54 13.53 0.35
C ARG A 169 -12.65 12.73 1.63
N LEU A 170 -11.63 12.89 2.48
CA LEU A 170 -11.67 12.39 3.85
C LEU A 170 -12.60 13.30 4.68
N VAL A 171 -13.69 12.74 5.19
CA VAL A 171 -14.65 13.44 6.06
C VAL A 171 -14.68 12.72 7.40
N LYS A 172 -14.23 13.40 8.46
CA LYS A 172 -14.18 12.84 9.83
C LYS A 172 -13.48 11.48 9.91
N GLY A 173 -12.33 11.35 9.22
CA GLY A 173 -11.52 10.13 9.22
C GLY A 173 -12.07 8.98 8.36
N LYS A 174 -13.04 9.24 7.49
CA LYS A 174 -13.63 8.25 6.59
C LYS A 174 -13.70 8.77 5.16
N PHE A 175 -13.58 7.87 4.19
CA PHE A 175 -13.93 8.15 2.81
C PHE A 175 -15.38 7.76 2.54
N VAL A 176 -16.06 8.57 1.75
CA VAL A 176 -17.43 8.31 1.30
C VAL A 176 -17.39 8.16 -0.21
N LEU A 177 -17.73 6.97 -0.71
CA LEU A 177 -17.86 6.71 -2.14
C LEU A 177 -19.21 7.23 -2.65
N SER A 178 -19.20 7.71 -3.89
CA SER A 178 -20.41 8.11 -4.60
C SER A 178 -21.13 6.87 -5.16
N ASP A 179 -22.47 6.92 -5.22
CA ASP A 179 -23.30 5.92 -5.91
C ASP A 179 -23.38 6.15 -7.44
N ALA A 180 -22.66 7.16 -7.96
CA ALA A 180 -22.59 7.40 -9.40
C ALA A 180 -21.91 6.23 -10.14
N PRO A 181 -22.36 5.88 -11.36
CA PRO A 181 -21.80 4.77 -12.11
C PRO A 181 -20.28 4.86 -12.35
N GLY A 182 -19.61 3.70 -12.44
CA GLY A 182 -18.17 3.61 -12.64
C GLY A 182 -17.40 4.00 -11.38
N LEU A 183 -16.30 4.76 -11.54
CA LEU A 183 -15.53 5.25 -10.39
C LEU A 183 -16.21 6.41 -9.64
N GLY A 184 -17.25 7.02 -10.22
CA GLY A 184 -17.93 8.19 -9.63
C GLY A 184 -17.12 9.49 -9.68
N LEU A 185 -16.04 9.51 -10.46
CA LEU A 185 -15.20 10.70 -10.70
C LEU A 185 -15.71 11.47 -11.93
N GLU A 186 -15.91 12.78 -11.76
CA GLU A 186 -16.19 13.72 -12.84
C GLU A 186 -14.92 14.48 -13.20
N LEU A 187 -14.48 14.37 -14.45
CA LEU A 187 -13.27 15.01 -14.96
C LEU A 187 -13.52 16.47 -15.31
N ASP A 188 -12.59 17.36 -14.95
CA ASP A 188 -12.52 18.70 -15.50
C ASP A 188 -11.61 18.71 -16.73
N GLU A 189 -12.23 18.62 -17.91
CA GLU A 189 -11.53 18.57 -19.20
C GLU A 189 -10.62 19.79 -19.44
N ALA A 190 -11.00 20.96 -18.93
CA ALA A 190 -10.20 22.17 -19.09
C ALA A 190 -8.93 22.13 -18.23
N GLU A 191 -9.04 21.68 -16.97
CA GLU A 191 -7.89 21.45 -16.11
C GLU A 191 -7.00 20.32 -16.61
N LEU A 192 -7.59 19.22 -17.11
CA LEU A 192 -6.82 18.13 -17.71
C LEU A 192 -6.02 18.61 -18.93
N THR A 193 -6.66 19.35 -19.84
CA THR A 193 -6.01 19.87 -21.05
C THR A 193 -4.82 20.77 -20.71
N LYS A 194 -4.95 21.64 -19.70
CA LYS A 194 -3.84 22.53 -19.25
C LYS A 194 -2.63 21.76 -18.71
N ARG A 195 -2.82 20.52 -18.27
CA ARG A 195 -1.84 19.72 -17.52
C ARG A 195 -1.33 18.52 -18.31
N THR A 196 -1.94 18.21 -19.44
CA THR A 196 -1.54 17.11 -20.31
C THR A 196 -0.35 17.55 -21.14
N ILE A 197 0.74 16.78 -21.04
CA ILE A 197 1.84 16.82 -22.01
C ILE A 197 1.61 15.63 -22.94
N PRO A 198 1.33 15.84 -24.25
CA PRO A 198 1.14 14.75 -25.18
C PRO A 198 2.38 13.85 -25.21
N TRP A 199 2.18 12.56 -24.97
CA TRP A 199 3.22 11.55 -25.19
C TRP A 199 2.90 10.79 -26.47
N THR A 200 3.81 10.84 -27.42
CA THR A 200 3.77 10.01 -28.62
C THR A 200 4.89 8.99 -28.54
N SER A 201 4.56 7.71 -28.50
CA SER A 201 5.56 6.65 -28.64
C SER A 201 6.22 6.74 -30.02
N SER A 202 7.55 6.64 -30.08
CA SER A 202 8.27 6.44 -31.33
C SER A 202 8.19 4.99 -31.83
N ALA A 203 7.57 4.08 -31.07
CA ALA A 203 7.35 2.71 -31.50
C ALA A 203 6.29 2.68 -32.61
N PRO A 204 6.63 2.21 -33.83
CA PRO A 204 5.65 2.11 -34.89
C PRO A 204 4.61 1.03 -34.54
N GLY A 205 3.35 1.45 -34.36
CA GLY A 205 2.21 0.53 -34.47
C GLY A 205 1.62 -0.05 -33.18
N ALA A 206 1.64 0.65 -32.04
CA ALA A 206 0.70 0.31 -30.97
C ALA A 206 -0.70 0.85 -31.33
N ARG A 207 -1.50 0.00 -31.97
CA ARG A 207 -2.96 0.18 -32.06
C ARG A 207 -3.63 -0.33 -30.80
#